data_AF-A0A246S017-F1
#
_entry.id   AF-A0A246S017-F1
#
_cell.length_a   1.000
_cell.length_b   1.000
_cell.length_c   1.000
_cell.angle_alpha   90.00
_cell.angle_beta   90.00
_cell.angle_gamma   90.00
#
_symmetry.space_group_name_H-M   'P 1'
#
loop_
_entity.id
_entity.type
_entity.pdbx_description
1 polymer ?
#
loop_
_entity_poly.entity_id
_entity_poly.type
_entity_poly.pdbx_seq_one_letter_code
_entity_poly.pdbx_strand_id
1 'polypeptide(L)'
;MANFRTHITVAAAGGMLIAYAGWKGQLWPPSQAMVMIALVTFGGILPDIDADRSHSIRLIFNLLSVPALVLGALLLQPWLTPGALLIACGGIYFCVRYLAGILFSRFTVHRGIWHSLLAGGLCSLLTAALSFNLLNQSEGLAWFHGAATLVGFLIHLSLDEIYSVDLEGARFKRSFGTALKLGDSRRPMSNLLMLIATLTLIPWVPPWSVLGDLLHQGSLLWR
;
A
#
# COMPACT_ATOMS: atom_id res chain seq x y z
N MET A 1 -9.37 16.74 4.09
CA MET A 1 -8.98 15.58 3.28
C MET A 1 -9.46 15.82 1.90
N ALA A 2 -8.64 15.40 0.95
CA ALA A 2 -9.08 15.37 -0.42
C ALA A 2 -10.20 14.32 -0.56
N ASN A 3 -10.97 14.39 -1.64
CA ASN A 3 -11.98 13.36 -1.87
C ASN A 3 -11.34 12.13 -2.53
N PHE A 4 -12.06 11.00 -2.50
CA PHE A 4 -11.60 9.72 -3.08
C PHE A 4 -11.13 9.85 -4.54
N ARG A 5 -11.84 10.65 -5.36
CA ARG A 5 -11.46 10.86 -6.77
C ARG A 5 -10.13 11.61 -6.89
N THR A 6 -9.90 12.61 -6.06
CA THR A 6 -8.62 13.33 -6.04
C THR A 6 -7.48 12.40 -5.68
N HIS A 7 -7.62 11.57 -4.63
CA HIS A 7 -6.58 10.63 -4.23
C HIS A 7 -6.22 9.65 -5.34
N ILE A 8 -7.22 8.99 -5.94
CA ILE A 8 -6.96 8.00 -6.99
C ILE A 8 -6.39 8.64 -8.26
N THR A 9 -6.90 9.82 -8.67
CA THR A 9 -6.44 10.49 -9.89
C THR A 9 -5.02 11.02 -9.75
N VAL A 10 -4.68 11.68 -8.64
CA VAL A 10 -3.33 12.21 -8.43
C VAL A 10 -2.33 11.07 -8.23
N ALA A 11 -2.70 10.00 -7.50
CA ALA A 11 -1.85 8.83 -7.36
C ALA A 11 -1.63 8.10 -8.70
N ALA A 12 -2.67 7.96 -9.54
CA ALA A 12 -2.51 7.39 -10.87
C ALA A 12 -1.62 8.25 -11.79
N ALA A 13 -1.78 9.57 -11.75
CA ALA A 13 -0.92 10.49 -12.48
C ALA A 13 0.54 10.41 -12.02
N GLY A 14 0.79 10.40 -10.71
CA GLY A 14 2.11 10.18 -10.14
C GLY A 14 2.69 8.82 -10.53
N GLY A 15 1.86 7.78 -10.55
CA GLY A 15 2.23 6.44 -11.00
C GLY A 15 2.67 6.41 -12.46
N MET A 16 1.97 7.12 -13.35
CA MET A 16 2.37 7.22 -14.77
C MET A 16 3.73 7.91 -14.92
N LEU A 17 3.97 8.99 -14.18
CA LEU A 17 5.25 9.69 -14.19
C LEU A 17 6.39 8.79 -13.70
N ILE A 18 6.19 8.09 -12.58
CA ILE A 18 7.20 7.16 -12.02
C ILE A 18 7.47 6.01 -12.99
N ALA A 19 6.42 5.38 -13.51
CA ALA A 19 6.53 4.29 -14.47
C ALA A 19 7.33 4.68 -15.72
N TYR A 20 7.03 5.85 -16.27
CA TYR A 20 7.74 6.40 -17.42
C TYR A 20 9.20 6.74 -17.09
N ALA A 21 9.45 7.43 -15.98
CA ALA A 21 10.79 7.81 -15.56
C ALA A 21 11.68 6.58 -15.30
N GLY A 22 11.18 5.57 -14.58
CA GLY A 22 11.95 4.36 -14.31
C GLY A 22 12.18 3.50 -15.55
N TRP A 23 11.23 3.46 -16.49
CA TRP A 23 11.47 2.83 -17.80
C TRP A 23 12.56 3.56 -18.58
N LYS A 24 12.48 4.89 -18.69
CA LYS A 24 13.50 5.70 -19.38
C LYS A 24 14.87 5.61 -18.73
N GLY A 25 14.92 5.53 -17.40
CA GLY A 25 16.13 5.29 -16.60
C GLY A 25 16.60 3.83 -16.58
N GLN A 26 15.96 2.93 -17.35
CA GLN A 26 16.30 1.51 -17.43
C GLN A 26 16.27 0.77 -16.08
N LEU A 27 15.50 1.27 -15.11
CA LEU A 27 15.34 0.64 -13.80
C LEU A 27 14.47 -0.63 -13.88
N TRP A 28 13.56 -0.67 -14.85
CA TRP A 28 12.70 -1.81 -15.13
C TRP A 28 12.28 -1.86 -16.61
N PRO A 29 11.92 -3.05 -17.12
CA PRO A 29 11.41 -3.17 -18.49
C PRO A 29 10.02 -2.53 -18.64
N PRO A 30 9.59 -2.19 -19.88
CA PRO A 30 8.28 -1.60 -20.15
C PRO A 30 7.10 -2.42 -19.61
N SER A 31 7.25 -3.75 -19.51
CA SER A 31 6.23 -4.66 -18.97
C SER A 31 5.84 -4.34 -17.52
N GLN A 32 6.72 -3.70 -16.75
CA GLN A 32 6.46 -3.31 -15.36
C GLN A 32 5.73 -1.97 -15.24
N ALA A 33 5.58 -1.20 -16.31
CA ALA A 33 4.97 0.14 -16.24
C ALA A 33 3.55 0.11 -15.65
N MET A 34 2.72 -0.83 -16.10
CA MET A 34 1.35 -0.99 -15.58
C MET A 34 1.32 -1.41 -14.11
N VAL A 35 2.27 -2.24 -13.68
CA VAL A 35 2.40 -2.66 -12.28
C VAL A 35 2.78 -1.46 -11.41
N MET A 36 3.74 -0.65 -11.83
CA MET A 36 4.15 0.56 -11.11
C MET A 36 2.98 1.56 -10.98
N ILE A 37 2.23 1.81 -12.07
CA ILE A 37 1.05 2.68 -12.01
C ILE A 37 0.02 2.12 -11.03
N ALA A 38 -0.26 0.81 -11.09
CA ALA A 38 -1.22 0.17 -10.21
C ALA A 38 -0.79 0.24 -8.74
N LEU A 39 0.48 -0.01 -8.42
CA LEU A 39 1.00 0.03 -7.05
C LEU A 39 0.98 1.44 -6.47
N VAL A 40 1.38 2.46 -7.23
CA VAL A 40 1.29 3.86 -6.77
C VAL A 40 -0.17 4.26 -6.56
N THR A 41 -1.06 3.90 -7.49
CA THR A 41 -2.51 4.19 -7.37
C THR A 41 -3.11 3.48 -6.15
N PHE A 42 -2.75 2.22 -5.92
CA PHE A 42 -3.20 1.44 -4.78
C PHE A 42 -2.65 2.00 -3.47
N GLY A 43 -1.37 2.36 -3.43
CA GLY A 43 -0.76 3.09 -2.32
C GLY A 43 -1.53 4.37 -1.97
N GLY A 44 -2.01 5.09 -2.98
CA GLY A 44 -2.80 6.31 -2.85
C GLY A 44 -4.18 6.14 -2.23
N ILE A 45 -4.69 4.93 -2.05
CA ILE A 45 -5.97 4.66 -1.36
C ILE A 45 -5.77 3.89 -0.05
N LEU A 46 -4.60 3.31 0.18
CA LEU A 46 -4.30 2.46 1.34
C LEU A 46 -4.51 3.12 2.71
N PRO A 47 -4.16 4.40 2.96
CA PRO A 47 -4.37 5.00 4.28
C PRO A 47 -5.85 5.00 4.71
N ASP A 48 -6.75 5.16 3.73
CA ASP A 48 -8.20 5.15 3.89
C ASP A 48 -8.82 3.76 4.08
N ILE A 49 -8.00 2.70 4.21
CA ILE A 49 -8.49 1.37 4.54
C ILE A 49 -9.24 1.36 5.89
N ASP A 50 -8.88 2.28 6.80
CA ASP A 50 -9.52 2.46 8.11
C ASP A 50 -10.78 3.35 8.09
N ALA A 51 -11.19 3.85 6.91
CA ALA A 51 -12.31 4.74 6.77
C ALA A 51 -13.64 3.99 6.71
N ASP A 52 -14.45 4.14 7.77
CA ASP A 52 -15.75 3.50 7.91
C ASP A 52 -16.67 3.77 6.71
N ARG A 53 -17.22 2.69 6.16
CA ARG A 53 -18.21 2.72 5.05
C ARG A 53 -17.77 3.54 3.82
N SER A 54 -16.48 3.75 3.62
CA SER A 54 -15.93 4.50 2.48
C SER A 54 -15.95 3.71 1.17
N HIS A 55 -15.77 4.39 0.04
CA HIS A 55 -15.50 3.72 -1.24
C HIS A 55 -14.12 3.03 -1.23
N SER A 56 -13.14 3.61 -0.55
CA SER A 56 -11.77 3.08 -0.43
C SER A 56 -11.74 1.69 0.21
N ILE A 57 -12.35 1.52 1.40
CA ILE A 57 -12.35 0.23 2.10
C ILE A 57 -13.02 -0.87 1.24
N ARG A 58 -14.15 -0.57 0.60
CA ARG A 58 -14.83 -1.53 -0.29
C ARG A 58 -13.97 -1.92 -1.49
N LEU A 59 -13.28 -0.95 -2.09
CA LEU A 59 -12.40 -1.20 -3.22
C LEU A 59 -11.20 -2.06 -2.79
N ILE A 60 -10.53 -1.72 -1.69
CA ILE A 60 -9.35 -2.44 -1.20
C ILE A 60 -9.70 -3.90 -0.90
N PHE A 61 -10.75 -4.18 -0.11
CA PHE A 61 -11.10 -5.56 0.21
C PHE A 61 -11.60 -6.35 -1.00
N ASN A 62 -12.22 -5.71 -2.00
CA ASN A 62 -12.55 -6.35 -3.27
C ASN A 62 -11.30 -6.65 -4.13
N LEU A 63 -10.30 -5.77 -4.11
CA LEU A 63 -9.02 -6.01 -4.79
C LEU A 63 -8.22 -7.11 -4.10
N LEU A 64 -8.24 -7.18 -2.77
CA LEU A 64 -7.54 -8.21 -1.99
C LEU A 64 -8.23 -9.58 -2.04
N SER A 65 -9.54 -9.64 -2.31
CA SER A 65 -10.25 -10.93 -2.34
C SER A 65 -9.86 -11.81 -3.52
N VAL A 66 -9.44 -11.23 -4.65
CA VAL A 66 -8.98 -11.97 -5.83
C VAL A 66 -7.63 -12.69 -5.57
N PRO A 67 -6.54 -12.02 -5.17
CA PRO A 67 -5.28 -12.70 -4.87
C PRO A 67 -5.43 -13.64 -3.67
N ALA A 68 -6.26 -13.32 -2.68
CA ALA A 68 -6.55 -14.25 -1.59
C ALA A 68 -7.23 -15.54 -2.08
N LEU A 69 -8.19 -15.43 -3.01
CA LEU A 69 -8.80 -16.58 -3.66
C LEU A 69 -7.76 -17.40 -4.43
N VAL A 70 -6.90 -16.74 -5.22
CA VAL A 70 -5.87 -17.43 -6.02
C VAL A 70 -4.88 -18.17 -5.10
N LEU A 71 -4.40 -17.51 -4.05
CA LEU A 71 -3.51 -18.13 -3.07
C LEU A 71 -4.20 -19.30 -2.36
N GLY A 72 -5.46 -19.12 -1.96
CA GLY A 72 -6.27 -20.18 -1.37
C GLY A 72 -6.40 -21.39 -2.30
N ALA A 73 -6.66 -21.15 -3.59
CA ALA A 73 -6.74 -22.21 -4.59
C ALA A 73 -5.41 -22.98 -4.69
N LEU A 74 -4.29 -22.27 -4.78
CA LEU A 74 -2.96 -22.87 -4.89
C LEU A 74 -2.58 -23.70 -3.67
N LEU A 75 -2.95 -23.26 -2.46
CA LEU A 75 -2.65 -23.96 -1.21
C LEU A 75 -3.58 -25.15 -0.94
N LEU A 76 -4.85 -25.06 -1.36
CA LEU A 76 -5.86 -26.06 -1.04
C LEU A 76 -6.06 -27.11 -2.14
N GLN A 77 -5.68 -26.83 -3.39
CA GLN A 77 -5.80 -27.78 -4.50
C GLN A 77 -5.19 -29.18 -4.25
N PRO A 78 -4.09 -29.37 -3.46
CA PRO A 78 -3.57 -30.70 -3.21
C PRO A 78 -4.46 -31.55 -2.28
N TRP A 79 -5.37 -30.90 -1.54
CA TRP A 79 -6.13 -31.50 -0.45
C TRP A 79 -7.63 -31.65 -0.74
N LEU A 80 -8.14 -30.93 -1.75
CA LEU A 80 -9.57 -30.82 -2.02
C LEU A 80 -9.93 -31.35 -3.41
N THR A 81 -11.12 -31.95 -3.53
CA THR A 81 -11.72 -32.24 -4.84
C THR A 81 -12.09 -30.95 -5.57
N PRO A 82 -12.22 -30.94 -6.91
CA PRO A 82 -12.54 -29.72 -7.66
C PRO A 82 -13.81 -29.01 -7.16
N GLY A 83 -14.86 -29.76 -6.81
CA GLY A 83 -16.09 -29.19 -6.25
C GLY A 83 -15.89 -28.53 -4.88
N ALA A 84 -15.16 -29.20 -3.98
CA ALA A 84 -14.83 -28.63 -2.67
C ALA A 84 -13.90 -27.42 -2.78
N LEU A 85 -12.96 -27.44 -3.73
CA LEU A 85 -12.06 -26.31 -4.03
C LEU A 85 -12.84 -25.08 -4.51
N LEU A 86 -13.82 -25.26 -5.40
CA LEU A 86 -14.69 -24.17 -5.85
C LEU A 86 -15.45 -23.53 -4.70
N ILE A 87 -16.01 -24.35 -3.80
CA ILE A 87 -16.70 -23.86 -2.60
C ILE A 87 -15.73 -23.11 -1.68
N ALA A 88 -14.53 -23.65 -1.45
CA ALA A 88 -13.49 -22.99 -0.65
C ALA A 88 -13.08 -21.64 -1.25
N CYS A 89 -12.84 -21.57 -2.56
CA CYS A 89 -12.53 -20.33 -3.28
C CYS A 89 -13.65 -19.30 -3.15
N GLY A 90 -14.90 -19.70 -3.37
CA GLY A 90 -16.06 -18.83 -3.18
C GLY A 90 -16.17 -18.31 -1.74
N GLY A 91 -15.91 -19.19 -0.76
CA GLY A 91 -15.85 -18.84 0.66
C GLY A 91 -14.76 -17.82 0.97
N ILE A 92 -13.52 -18.04 0.50
CA ILE A 92 -12.40 -17.12 0.70
C ILE A 92 -12.72 -15.75 0.09
N TYR A 93 -13.23 -15.72 -1.14
CA TYR A 93 -13.61 -14.46 -1.78
C TYR A 93 -14.66 -13.70 -0.97
N PHE A 94 -15.72 -14.37 -0.53
CA PHE A 94 -16.78 -13.78 0.28
C PHE A 94 -16.25 -13.28 1.63
N CYS A 95 -15.44 -14.11 2.31
CA CYS A 95 -14.84 -13.78 3.59
C CYS A 95 -13.95 -12.55 3.51
N VAL A 96 -13.04 -12.48 2.53
CA VAL A 96 -12.15 -11.32 2.38
C VAL A 96 -12.93 -10.08 1.93
N ARG A 97 -13.81 -10.21 0.93
CA ARG A 97 -14.52 -9.06 0.36
C ARG A 97 -15.48 -8.40 1.36
N TYR A 98 -16.19 -9.19 2.17
CA TYR A 98 -17.26 -8.68 3.03
C TYR A 98 -16.95 -8.77 4.52
N LEU A 99 -16.58 -9.96 5.02
CA LEU A 99 -16.40 -10.16 6.47
C LEU A 99 -15.14 -9.46 6.99
N ALA A 100 -14.01 -9.60 6.31
CA ALA A 100 -12.76 -9.00 6.72
C ALA A 100 -12.86 -7.47 6.76
N GLY A 101 -13.52 -6.85 5.78
CA GLY A 101 -13.75 -5.40 5.78
C GLY A 101 -14.59 -4.91 6.95
N ILE A 102 -15.67 -5.62 7.29
CA ILE A 102 -16.51 -5.29 8.46
C ILE A 102 -15.74 -5.47 9.77
N LEU A 103 -14.97 -6.55 9.87
CA LEU A 103 -14.19 -6.83 11.08
C LEU A 103 -13.08 -5.79 11.25
N PHE A 104 -12.40 -5.46 10.16
CA PHE A 104 -11.34 -4.45 10.13
C PHE A 104 -11.87 -3.10 10.60
N SER A 105 -13.00 -2.64 10.07
CA SER A 105 -13.59 -1.36 10.47
C SER A 105 -14.01 -1.30 11.94
N ARG A 106 -14.28 -2.45 12.58
CA ARG A 106 -14.57 -2.51 14.03
C ARG A 106 -13.34 -2.38 14.91
N PHE A 107 -12.16 -2.76 14.40
CA PHE A 107 -10.91 -2.73 15.15
C PHE A 107 -10.01 -1.55 14.79
N THR A 108 -10.28 -0.86 13.69
CA THR A 108 -9.57 0.35 13.30
C THR A 108 -10.39 1.59 13.62
N VAL A 109 -9.68 2.68 13.91
CA VAL A 109 -10.31 3.99 14.01
C VAL A 109 -9.86 4.81 12.82
N HIS A 110 -10.81 5.44 12.14
CA HIS A 110 -10.50 6.32 11.01
C HIS A 110 -9.50 7.41 11.40
N ARG A 111 -8.48 7.62 10.55
CA ARG A 111 -7.32 8.49 10.80
C ARG A 111 -6.48 8.08 12.01
N GLY A 112 -6.53 6.79 12.35
CA GLY A 112 -5.75 6.19 13.42
C GLY A 112 -4.31 5.96 12.98
N ILE A 113 -3.81 4.76 13.24
CA ILE A 113 -2.44 4.36 12.88
C ILE A 113 -2.25 4.18 11.37
N TRP A 114 -3.30 3.88 10.61
CA TRP A 114 -3.23 3.69 9.16
C TRP A 114 -3.01 4.99 8.37
N HIS A 115 -3.25 6.15 8.98
CA HIS A 115 -2.82 7.45 8.44
C HIS A 115 -1.48 7.86 9.06
N SER A 116 -0.43 7.06 8.90
CA SER A 116 0.91 7.37 9.42
C SER A 116 2.03 6.86 8.53
N LEU A 117 3.22 7.45 8.68
CA LEU A 117 4.41 7.00 7.97
C LEU A 117 4.81 5.57 8.35
N LEU A 118 4.55 5.13 9.59
CA LEU A 118 4.81 3.75 10.02
C LEU A 118 3.93 2.76 9.25
N ALA A 119 2.65 3.08 9.02
CA ALA A 119 1.76 2.27 8.20
C ALA A 119 2.20 2.26 6.72
N GLY A 120 2.67 3.40 6.20
CA GLY A 120 3.28 3.46 4.86
C GLY A 120 4.51 2.57 4.75
N GLY A 121 5.37 2.56 5.77
CA GLY A 121 6.52 1.67 5.88
C GLY A 121 6.13 0.19 5.88
N LEU A 122 5.14 -0.19 6.70
CA LEU A 122 4.58 -1.54 6.70
C LEU A 122 4.11 -1.96 5.29
N CYS A 123 3.28 -1.14 4.65
CA CYS A 123 2.75 -1.42 3.31
C CYS A 123 3.85 -1.54 2.24
N SER A 124 4.88 -0.70 2.34
CA SER A 124 6.07 -0.75 1.49
C SER A 124 6.82 -2.07 1.63
N LEU A 125 7.20 -2.44 2.86
CA LEU A 125 7.93 -3.68 3.14
C LEU A 125 7.10 -4.91 2.79
N LEU A 126 5.79 -4.89 3.07
CA LEU A 126 4.89 -5.98 2.69
C LEU A 126 4.83 -6.16 1.19
N THR A 127 4.72 -5.06 0.43
CA THR A 127 4.74 -5.10 -1.04
C THR A 127 6.07 -5.66 -1.56
N ALA A 128 7.20 -5.22 -1.01
CA ALA A 128 8.52 -5.71 -1.41
C ALA A 128 8.67 -7.21 -1.11
N ALA A 129 8.28 -7.65 0.09
CA ALA A 129 8.33 -9.05 0.49
C ALA A 129 7.44 -9.94 -0.39
N LEU A 130 6.20 -9.52 -0.68
CA LEU A 130 5.31 -10.25 -1.59
C LEU A 130 5.85 -10.30 -3.01
N SER A 131 6.36 -9.17 -3.51
CA SER A 131 6.98 -9.12 -4.85
C SER A 131 8.17 -10.07 -4.97
N PHE A 132 8.99 -10.16 -3.92
CA PHE A 132 10.19 -11.00 -3.93
C PHE A 132 9.84 -12.48 -3.78
N ASN A 133 9.10 -12.84 -2.74
CA ASN A 133 8.89 -14.25 -2.38
C ASN A 133 7.74 -14.92 -3.15
N LEU A 134 6.66 -14.18 -3.43
CA LEU A 134 5.47 -14.75 -4.07
C LEU A 134 5.47 -14.54 -5.58
N LEU A 135 5.89 -13.36 -6.05
CA LEU A 135 5.94 -13.04 -7.48
C LEU A 135 7.30 -13.30 -8.13
N ASN A 136 8.27 -13.79 -7.34
CA ASN A 136 9.62 -14.17 -7.79
C ASN A 136 10.30 -13.08 -8.64
N GLN A 137 10.10 -11.81 -8.28
CA GLN A 137 10.75 -10.68 -8.94
C GLN A 137 12.19 -10.54 -8.46
N SER A 138 13.05 -9.92 -9.28
CA SER A 138 14.42 -9.59 -8.87
C SER A 138 14.43 -8.67 -7.65
N GLU A 139 15.52 -8.73 -6.87
CA GLU A 139 15.68 -7.99 -5.61
C GLU A 139 15.44 -6.49 -5.80
N GLY A 140 16.05 -5.90 -6.83
CA GLY A 140 15.89 -4.47 -7.13
C GLY A 140 14.46 -4.11 -7.55
N LEU A 141 13.82 -4.95 -8.37
CA LEU A 141 12.45 -4.70 -8.81
C LEU A 141 11.44 -4.83 -7.64
N ALA A 142 11.66 -5.77 -6.74
CA ALA A 142 10.86 -5.91 -5.53
C ALA A 142 10.98 -4.66 -4.62
N TRP A 143 12.18 -4.10 -4.47
CA TRP A 143 12.37 -2.82 -3.78
C TRP A 143 11.64 -1.67 -4.48
N PHE A 144 11.66 -1.61 -5.82
CA PHE A 144 10.90 -0.61 -6.56
C PHE A 144 9.39 -0.76 -6.41
N HIS A 145 8.86 -1.99 -6.35
CA HIS A 145 7.45 -2.22 -6.04
C HIS A 145 7.07 -1.71 -4.64
N GLY A 146 7.90 -1.97 -3.62
CA GLY A 146 7.72 -1.40 -2.28
C GLY A 146 7.72 0.13 -2.30
N ALA A 147 8.71 0.72 -2.96
CA ALA A 147 8.83 2.17 -3.11
C ALA A 147 7.63 2.77 -3.86
N ALA A 148 7.13 2.13 -4.90
CA ALA A 148 5.94 2.57 -5.65
C ALA A 148 4.71 2.66 -4.74
N THR A 149 4.44 1.62 -3.95
CA THR A 149 3.35 1.64 -2.95
C THR A 149 3.56 2.76 -1.93
N LEU A 150 4.79 2.93 -1.42
CA LEU A 150 5.10 4.00 -0.47
C LEU A 150 4.85 5.38 -1.05
N VAL A 151 5.27 5.63 -2.29
CA VAL A 151 5.06 6.93 -2.94
C VAL A 151 3.56 7.22 -3.10
N GLY A 152 2.76 6.22 -3.49
CA GLY A 152 1.31 6.35 -3.50
C GLY A 152 0.75 6.76 -2.14
N PHE A 153 1.21 6.09 -1.08
CA PHE A 153 0.81 6.36 0.29
C PHE A 153 1.19 7.80 0.72
N LEU A 154 2.39 8.25 0.37
CA LEU A 154 2.86 9.60 0.65
C LEU A 154 2.09 10.66 -0.15
N ILE A 155 1.70 10.38 -1.39
CA ILE A 155 0.80 11.24 -2.17
C ILE A 155 -0.52 11.42 -1.42
N HIS A 156 -1.10 10.34 -0.89
CA HIS A 156 -2.34 10.41 -0.12
C HIS A 156 -2.19 11.30 1.12
N LEU A 157 -1.20 11.04 1.98
CA LEU A 157 -0.98 11.83 3.19
C LEU A 157 -0.71 13.30 2.87
N SER A 158 0.08 13.56 1.81
CA SER A 158 0.38 14.92 1.34
C SER A 158 -0.88 15.65 0.86
N LEU A 159 -1.75 14.99 0.10
CA LEU A 159 -3.01 15.58 -0.34
C LEU A 159 -3.91 15.92 0.84
N ASP A 160 -3.97 15.07 1.85
CA ASP A 160 -4.75 15.36 3.05
C ASP A 160 -4.24 16.54 3.84
N GLU A 161 -2.92 16.72 3.87
CA GLU A 161 -2.26 17.86 4.47
C GLU A 161 -2.55 19.15 3.68
N ILE A 162 -2.38 19.12 2.35
CA ILE A 162 -2.63 20.27 1.46
C ILE A 162 -4.09 20.73 1.55
N TYR A 163 -5.05 19.80 1.47
CA TYR A 163 -6.48 20.10 1.57
C TYR A 163 -6.95 20.41 3.02
N SER A 164 -6.03 20.32 3.99
CA SER A 164 -6.26 20.84 5.34
C SER A 164 -6.01 22.35 5.45
N VAL A 165 -5.35 22.96 4.47
CA VAL A 165 -5.20 24.42 4.35
C VAL A 165 -6.37 24.97 3.55
N ASP A 166 -7.09 25.95 4.12
CA ASP A 166 -8.15 26.66 3.40
C ASP A 166 -7.52 27.73 2.50
N LEU A 167 -7.31 27.41 1.21
CA LEU A 167 -6.60 28.26 0.25
C LEU A 167 -7.39 29.53 -0.14
N GLU A 168 -8.72 29.53 0.02
CA GLU A 168 -9.57 30.69 -0.30
C GLU A 168 -9.64 31.72 0.85
N GLY A 169 -9.21 31.34 2.07
CA GLY A 169 -9.28 32.19 3.27
C GLY A 169 -8.00 32.27 4.11
N ALA A 170 -6.89 31.67 3.65
CA ALA A 170 -5.61 31.57 4.37
C ALA A 170 -5.75 31.15 5.85
N ARG A 171 -6.70 30.24 6.15
CA ARG A 171 -6.90 29.68 7.49
C ARG A 171 -6.37 28.25 7.53
N PHE A 172 -5.41 28.00 8.41
CA PHE A 172 -5.00 26.64 8.76
C PHE A 172 -6.14 25.97 9.52
N LYS A 173 -6.61 24.80 9.05
CA LYS A 173 -7.46 23.95 9.89
C LYS A 173 -6.60 23.41 11.03
N ARG A 174 -7.22 23.14 12.18
CA ARG A 174 -6.56 22.49 13.33
C ARG A 174 -5.91 21.14 13.00
N SER A 175 -6.22 20.55 11.86
CA SER A 175 -5.64 19.31 11.36
C SER A 175 -4.33 19.48 10.59
N PHE A 176 -3.86 20.71 10.36
CA PHE A 176 -2.59 20.95 9.69
C PHE A 176 -1.41 20.40 10.52
N GLY A 177 -0.47 19.72 9.88
CA GLY A 177 0.69 19.05 10.47
C GLY A 177 0.40 17.66 11.07
N THR A 178 -0.78 17.08 10.83
CA THR A 178 -1.16 15.79 11.44
C THR A 178 -1.17 14.61 10.47
N ALA A 179 -1.16 14.84 9.14
CA ALA A 179 -1.25 13.76 8.17
C ALA A 179 0.07 13.00 8.00
N LEU A 180 1.22 13.71 8.07
CA LEU A 180 2.56 13.11 7.99
C LEU A 180 3.12 12.70 9.37
N LYS A 181 2.26 12.29 10.29
CA LYS A 181 2.68 11.79 11.60
C LYS A 181 3.44 10.45 11.46
N LEU A 182 4.46 10.24 12.30
CA LEU A 182 5.17 8.96 12.36
C LEU A 182 4.27 7.82 12.86
N GLY A 183 3.38 8.12 13.82
CA GLY A 183 2.41 7.19 14.40
C GLY A 183 1.29 7.93 15.13
N ASP A 184 0.33 7.21 15.71
CA ASP A 184 -0.77 7.78 16.49
C ASP A 184 -0.35 7.94 17.97
N SER A 185 0.15 9.11 18.36
CA SER A 185 0.63 9.36 19.73
C SER A 185 -0.45 9.19 20.81
N ARG A 186 -1.74 9.26 20.44
CA ARG A 186 -2.85 9.03 21.37
C ARG A 186 -3.10 7.56 21.64
N ARG A 187 -2.52 6.66 20.83
CA ARG A 187 -2.73 5.20 20.89
C ARG A 187 -1.39 4.47 20.80
N PRO A 188 -0.57 4.51 21.86
CA PRO A 188 0.76 3.89 21.86
C PRO A 188 0.71 2.38 21.58
N MET A 189 -0.35 1.69 22.01
CA MET A 189 -0.53 0.26 21.73
C MET A 189 -0.69 -0.01 20.22
N SER A 190 -1.43 0.84 19.49
CA SER A 190 -1.55 0.71 18.03
C SER A 190 -0.22 0.94 17.33
N ASN A 191 0.60 1.88 17.81
CA ASN A 191 1.96 2.09 17.30
C ASN A 191 2.84 0.87 17.55
N LEU A 192 2.79 0.31 18.77
CA LEU A 192 3.57 -0.86 19.13
C LEU A 192 3.19 -2.07 18.26
N LEU A 193 1.90 -2.35 18.09
CA LEU A 193 1.44 -3.45 17.23
C LEU A 193 1.83 -3.25 15.76
N MET A 194 1.70 -2.02 15.25
CA MET A 194 2.13 -1.69 13.88
C MET A 194 3.64 -1.83 13.70
N LEU A 195 4.43 -1.42 14.71
CA LEU A 195 5.88 -1.58 14.71
C LEU A 195 6.26 -3.06 14.73
N ILE A 196 5.66 -3.86 15.62
CA ILE A 196 5.87 -5.31 15.66
C ILE A 196 5.57 -5.93 14.29
N ALA A 197 4.40 -5.61 13.71
CA ALA A 197 4.02 -6.10 12.38
C ALA A 197 5.00 -5.65 11.27
N THR A 198 5.61 -4.47 11.40
CA THR A 198 6.62 -4.00 10.46
C THR A 198 7.93 -4.75 10.63
N LEU A 199 8.38 -4.97 11.87
CA LEU A 199 9.62 -5.67 12.17
C LEU A 199 9.56 -7.16 11.77
N THR A 200 8.41 -7.81 11.87
CA THR A 200 8.27 -9.21 11.42
C THR A 200 8.45 -9.39 9.91
N LEU A 201 8.38 -8.32 9.11
CA LEU A 201 8.63 -8.37 7.66
C LEU A 201 10.11 -8.29 7.30
N ILE A 202 10.98 -7.82 8.21
CA ILE A 202 12.42 -7.64 7.94
C ILE A 202 13.12 -8.90 7.39
N PRO A 203 12.83 -10.14 7.88
CA PRO A 203 13.45 -11.34 7.33
C PRO A 203 12.99 -11.71 5.92
N TRP A 204 11.88 -11.14 5.44
CA TRP A 204 11.20 -11.53 4.20
C TRP A 204 11.42 -10.54 3.06
N VAL A 205 11.97 -9.36 3.32
CA VAL A 205 12.27 -8.38 2.27
C VAL A 205 13.53 -8.77 1.50
N PRO A 206 13.74 -8.23 0.27
CA PRO A 206 14.98 -8.48 -0.46
C PRO A 206 16.20 -7.99 0.33
N PRO A 207 17.41 -8.43 -0.03
CA PRO A 207 18.64 -7.99 0.64
C PRO A 207 18.75 -6.47 0.75
N TRP A 208 19.07 -6.00 1.96
CA TRP A 208 19.23 -4.56 2.25
C TRP A 208 20.42 -3.94 1.52
N SER A 209 21.43 -4.73 1.17
CA SER A 209 22.58 -4.29 0.37
C SER A 209 22.14 -3.75 -0.99
N VAL A 210 21.21 -4.43 -1.66
CA VAL A 210 20.67 -3.99 -2.96
C VAL A 210 19.92 -2.68 -2.84
N LEU A 211 19.16 -2.47 -1.75
CA LEU A 211 18.53 -1.18 -1.52
C LEU A 211 19.58 -0.07 -1.35
N GLY A 212 20.66 -0.34 -0.60
CA GLY A 212 21.78 0.57 -0.45
C GLY A 212 22.44 0.94 -1.79
N ASP A 213 22.67 -0.06 -2.64
CA ASP A 213 23.27 0.14 -3.97
C ASP A 213 22.36 0.98 -4.88
N LEU A 214 21.05 0.69 -4.89
CA LEU A 214 20.07 1.46 -5.66
C LEU A 214 20.01 2.93 -5.22
N LEU A 215 20.02 3.18 -3.91
CA LEU A 215 20.06 4.54 -3.37
C LEU A 215 21.37 5.26 -3.75
N HIS A 216 22.49 4.56 -3.71
CA HIS A 216 23.77 5.11 -4.12
C HIS A 216 23.78 5.47 -5.61
N GLN A 217 23.34 4.56 -6.48
CA GLN A 217 23.21 4.82 -7.93
C GLN A 217 22.29 6.02 -8.22
N GLY A 218 21.15 6.10 -7.54
CA GLY A 218 20.24 7.24 -7.64
C GLY A 218 20.89 8.57 -7.24
N SER A 219 21.74 8.57 -6.21
CA SER A 219 22.45 9.77 -5.77
C SER A 219 23.48 10.29 -6.79
N LEU A 220 24.01 9.40 -7.64
CA LEU A 220 24.96 9.77 -8.69
C LEU A 220 24.28 10.43 -9.90
N LEU A 221 23.00 10.14 -10.14
CA LEU A 221 22.21 10.78 -11.21
C LEU A 221 21.90 12.26 -10.94
N TRP A 222 22.06 12.71 -9.68
CA TRP A 222 21.83 14.10 -9.25
C TRP A 222 23.11 14.93 -9.15
N ARG A 223 24.26 14.36 -9.52
CA ARG A 223 25.55 15.08 -9.65
C ARG A 223 25.83 15.38 -11.11
#